data_AF-A0A0Q7EW23-F1
#
_entry.id   AF-A0A0Q7EW23-F1
#
_cell.length_a   1.000
_cell.length_b   1.000
_cell.length_c   1.000
_cell.angle_alpha   90.00
_cell.angle_beta   90.00
_cell.angle_gamma   90.00
#
_symmetry.space_group_name_H-M   'P 1'
#
loop_
_entity.id
_entity.type
_entity.pdbx_description
1 polymer ?
#
loop_
_entity_poly.entity_id
_entity_poly.type
_entity_poly.pdbx_seq_one_letter_code
_entity_poly.pdbx_strand_id
1 'polypeptide(L)'
;MSILSRAVRLTLFACAMCGAAAGSAAPVRADHPIVGVWRFVLPDGSCQEVYRMRADGTALITSAAEVAETEFVIDDKPDKNGFYKASDKIVKDNGKLDCSGQVTEVGRTVASFILFHQSGNMFLMCLQASMDACLGPFVRVRGEET
;
A
#
# COMPACT_ATOMS: atom_id res chain seq x y z
N MET A 1 38.90 -15.31 -64.95
CA MET A 1 39.15 -14.73 -63.61
C MET A 1 38.16 -13.59 -63.41
N SER A 2 36.93 -13.91 -63.01
CA SER A 2 36.42 -13.98 -61.62
C SER A 2 36.10 -12.61 -61.04
N ILE A 3 34.82 -12.24 -61.18
CA ILE A 3 34.12 -11.12 -60.55
C ILE A 3 33.96 -11.47 -59.07
N LEU A 4 34.51 -10.65 -58.16
CA LEU A 4 34.34 -10.80 -56.72
C LEU A 4 33.18 -9.93 -56.23
N SER A 5 31.99 -10.53 -56.20
CA SER A 5 30.88 -10.12 -55.34
C SER A 5 31.15 -10.56 -53.90
N ARG A 6 30.89 -9.69 -52.91
CA ARG A 6 30.48 -10.02 -51.52
C ARG A 6 30.21 -8.71 -50.77
N ALA A 7 28.94 -8.30 -50.69
CA ALA A 7 27.98 -8.63 -49.62
C ALA A 7 27.93 -7.51 -48.58
N VAL A 8 26.98 -6.59 -48.78
CA VAL A 8 26.57 -5.58 -47.79
C VAL A 8 25.94 -6.32 -46.61
N ARG A 9 26.59 -6.29 -45.45
CA ARG A 9 26.02 -6.82 -44.20
C ARG A 9 25.07 -5.76 -43.63
N LEU A 10 23.77 -6.00 -43.77
CA LEU A 10 22.72 -5.23 -43.11
C LEU A 10 22.64 -5.71 -41.66
N THR A 11 23.19 -4.93 -40.73
CA THR A 11 23.12 -5.20 -39.29
C THR A 11 21.73 -4.82 -38.79
N LEU A 12 20.88 -5.80 -38.46
CA LEU A 12 19.62 -5.56 -37.75
C LEU A 12 19.94 -5.12 -36.32
N PHE A 13 19.63 -3.86 -35.99
CA PHE A 13 19.55 -3.38 -34.62
C PHE A 13 18.25 -3.93 -33.99
N ALA A 14 18.37 -5.02 -33.23
CA ALA A 14 17.27 -5.51 -32.40
C ALA A 14 17.10 -4.57 -31.20
N CYS A 15 16.08 -3.71 -31.27
CA CYS A 15 15.69 -2.85 -30.16
C CYS A 15 15.05 -3.73 -29.08
N ALA A 16 15.83 -4.13 -28.08
CA ALA A 16 15.32 -4.82 -26.90
C ALA A 16 14.45 -3.84 -26.11
N MET A 17 13.13 -3.93 -26.29
CA MET A 17 12.16 -3.29 -25.41
C MET A 17 12.28 -3.94 -24.02
N CYS A 18 13.04 -3.31 -23.12
CA CYS A 18 12.89 -3.55 -21.69
C CYS A 18 11.49 -3.04 -21.28
N GLY A 19 10.50 -3.93 -21.33
CA GLY A 19 9.22 -3.69 -20.68
C GLY A 19 9.50 -3.49 -19.19
N ALA A 20 9.21 -2.28 -18.68
CA ALA A 20 9.16 -2.04 -17.26
C ALA A 20 8.06 -2.96 -16.70
N ALA A 21 8.47 -4.02 -15.99
CA ALA A 21 7.53 -4.79 -15.21
C ALA A 21 6.90 -3.83 -14.20
N ALA A 22 5.59 -3.59 -14.30
CA ALA A 22 4.83 -3.04 -13.21
C ALA A 22 5.04 -3.98 -12.02
N GLY A 23 5.84 -3.56 -11.05
CA GLY A 23 6.17 -4.38 -9.89
C GLY A 23 4.90 -4.64 -9.10
N SER A 24 4.46 -5.88 -9.05
CA SER A 24 3.50 -6.35 -8.04
C SER A 24 3.98 -5.91 -6.67
N ALA A 25 3.07 -5.39 -5.83
CA ALA A 25 3.34 -5.18 -4.41
C ALA A 25 3.98 -6.45 -3.81
N ALA A 26 4.90 -6.26 -2.87
CA ALA A 26 5.56 -7.38 -2.21
C ALA A 26 4.53 -8.13 -1.36
N PRO A 27 4.38 -9.46 -1.52
CA PRO A 27 3.46 -10.22 -0.69
C PRO A 27 3.82 -10.09 0.80
N VAL A 28 2.81 -9.93 1.62
CA VAL A 28 2.90 -9.92 3.08
C VAL A 28 2.61 -11.33 3.57
N ARG A 29 3.31 -11.76 4.62
CA ARG A 29 3.04 -13.06 5.24
C ARG A 29 1.56 -13.14 5.65
N ALA A 30 0.88 -14.24 5.34
CA ALA A 30 -0.56 -14.35 5.54
C ALA A 30 -1.01 -14.22 7.01
N ASP A 31 -0.13 -14.54 7.96
CA ASP A 31 -0.35 -14.37 9.40
C ASP A 31 0.21 -13.04 9.96
N HIS A 32 0.66 -12.12 9.09
CA HIS A 32 1.13 -10.81 9.51
C HIS A 32 -0.03 -10.04 10.18
N PRO A 33 0.20 -9.38 11.33
CA PRO A 33 -0.87 -8.78 12.12
C PRO A 33 -1.67 -7.72 11.35
N ILE A 34 -1.12 -7.11 10.30
CA ILE A 34 -1.81 -6.12 9.46
C ILE A 34 -2.93 -6.72 8.59
N VAL A 35 -2.84 -8.00 8.22
CA VAL A 35 -3.79 -8.62 7.28
C VAL A 35 -5.16 -8.72 7.95
N GLY A 36 -6.20 -8.30 7.24
CA GLY A 36 -7.57 -8.25 7.72
C GLY A 36 -8.27 -6.92 7.44
N VAL A 37 -9.42 -6.74 8.08
CA VAL A 37 -10.25 -5.53 7.93
C VAL A 37 -10.17 -4.69 9.20
N TRP A 38 -9.93 -3.40 9.03
CA TRP A 38 -9.73 -2.45 10.10
C TRP A 38 -10.64 -1.27 9.93
N ARG A 39 -11.22 -0.79 11.03
CA ARG A 39 -12.08 0.38 11.05
C ARG A 39 -11.49 1.44 11.95
N PHE A 40 -11.41 2.66 11.45
CA PHE A 40 -11.10 3.85 12.22
C PHE A 40 -12.31 4.77 12.24
N VAL A 41 -12.54 5.44 13.36
CA VAL A 41 -13.60 6.45 13.50
C VAL A 41 -12.93 7.73 13.96
N LEU A 42 -13.24 8.85 13.31
CA LEU A 42 -12.70 10.14 13.74
C LEU A 42 -13.04 10.43 15.22
N PRO A 43 -12.21 11.19 15.94
CA PRO A 43 -12.43 11.46 17.36
C PRO A 43 -13.80 12.07 17.70
N ASP A 44 -14.38 12.83 16.76
CA ASP A 44 -15.70 13.45 16.90
C ASP A 44 -16.87 12.53 16.46
N GLY A 45 -16.57 11.34 15.95
CA GLY A 45 -17.55 10.37 15.47
C GLY A 45 -18.19 10.73 14.12
N SER A 46 -17.75 11.79 13.45
CA SER A 46 -18.38 12.32 12.24
C SER A 46 -18.19 11.44 11.00
N CYS A 47 -17.10 10.69 10.96
CA CYS A 47 -16.70 9.88 9.82
C CYS A 47 -16.04 8.58 10.26
N GLN A 48 -16.10 7.57 9.39
CA GLN A 48 -15.39 6.32 9.55
C GLN A 48 -14.59 5.99 8.30
N GLU A 49 -13.47 5.32 8.52
CA GLU A 49 -12.65 4.73 7.48
C GLU A 49 -12.59 3.22 7.67
N VAL A 50 -12.57 2.47 6.57
CA VAL A 50 -12.39 1.01 6.58
C VAL A 50 -11.27 0.64 5.63
N TYR A 51 -10.29 -0.10 6.16
CA TYR A 51 -9.08 -0.54 5.47
C TYR A 51 -9.13 -2.06 5.38
N ARG A 52 -9.27 -2.61 4.19
CA ARG A 52 -9.16 -4.04 3.92
C ARG A 52 -7.76 -4.34 3.40
N MET A 53 -6.90 -4.82 4.27
CA MET A 53 -5.48 -5.11 4.01
C MET A 53 -5.32 -6.57 3.61
N ARG A 54 -4.85 -6.84 2.38
CA ARG A 54 -4.70 -8.19 1.84
C ARG A 54 -3.25 -8.67 1.92
N ALA A 55 -3.07 -10.00 1.98
CA ALA A 55 -1.75 -10.63 2.04
C ALA A 55 -0.95 -10.49 0.73
N ASP A 56 -1.57 -10.10 -0.38
CA ASP A 56 -0.89 -9.83 -1.64
C ASP A 56 -0.19 -8.45 -1.68
N GLY A 57 -0.26 -7.67 -0.60
CA GLY A 57 0.31 -6.32 -0.53
C GLY A 57 -0.62 -5.24 -1.08
N THR A 58 -1.90 -5.53 -1.33
CA THR A 58 -2.91 -4.54 -1.75
C THR A 58 -3.88 -4.19 -0.63
N ALA A 59 -4.43 -2.98 -0.67
CA ALA A 59 -5.55 -2.61 0.19
C ALA A 59 -6.71 -1.98 -0.58
N LEU A 60 -7.91 -2.14 -0.04
CA LEU A 60 -9.09 -1.35 -0.41
C LEU A 60 -9.45 -0.47 0.78
N ILE A 61 -9.45 0.84 0.58
CA ILE A 61 -9.73 1.84 1.60
C ILE A 61 -11.02 2.56 1.23
N THR A 62 -11.95 2.67 2.19
CA THR A 62 -13.13 3.52 2.06
C THR A 62 -13.10 4.58 3.15
N SER A 63 -13.17 5.85 2.78
CA SER A 63 -13.16 7.01 3.68
C SER A 63 -14.24 7.99 3.24
N ALA A 64 -15.31 8.16 4.03
CA ALA A 64 -16.51 8.87 3.59
C ALA A 64 -17.06 8.36 2.23
N ALA A 65 -16.94 9.17 1.15
CA ALA A 65 -17.36 8.82 -0.21
C ALA A 65 -16.19 8.32 -1.07
N GLU A 66 -14.96 8.46 -0.60
CA GLU A 66 -13.75 7.96 -1.24
C GLU A 66 -13.73 6.43 -1.24
N VAL A 67 -13.28 5.86 -2.36
CA VAL A 67 -12.93 4.46 -2.51
C VAL A 67 -11.59 4.41 -3.24
N ALA A 68 -10.54 4.05 -2.51
CA ALA A 68 -9.18 3.98 -3.00
C ALA A 68 -8.67 2.54 -2.99
N GLU A 69 -7.91 2.16 -4.02
CA GLU A 69 -7.08 0.96 -4.02
C GLU A 69 -5.61 1.37 -3.86
N THR A 70 -4.88 0.65 -3.02
CA THR A 70 -3.48 0.95 -2.74
C THR A 70 -2.61 -0.30 -2.81
N GLU A 71 -1.31 -0.07 -3.01
CA GLU A 71 -0.25 -1.05 -2.83
C GLU A 71 0.58 -0.63 -1.62
N PHE A 72 0.74 -1.52 -0.66
CA PHE A 72 1.47 -1.25 0.56
C PHE A 72 2.66 -2.21 0.76
N VAL A 73 3.67 -1.70 1.44
CA VAL A 73 4.81 -2.46 1.95
C VAL A 73 4.87 -2.23 3.45
N ILE A 74 5.12 -3.30 4.20
CA ILE A 74 5.30 -3.24 5.65
C ILE A 74 6.43 -4.19 6.06
N ASP A 75 7.22 -3.79 7.05
CA ASP A 75 8.27 -4.65 7.59
C ASP A 75 7.67 -5.96 8.12
N ASP A 76 8.37 -7.09 7.97
CA ASP A 76 7.91 -8.41 8.44
C ASP A 76 7.87 -8.55 9.98
N LYS A 77 8.62 -7.68 10.67
CA LYS A 77 8.86 -7.66 12.12
C LYS A 77 8.93 -6.21 12.60
N PRO A 78 8.54 -5.94 13.86
CA PRO A 78 8.68 -4.61 14.42
C PRO A 78 10.14 -4.29 14.73
N ASP A 79 10.43 -3.00 14.87
CA ASP A 79 11.66 -2.51 15.47
C ASP A 79 11.74 -2.81 16.98
N LYS A 80 12.83 -2.37 17.61
CA LYS A 80 13.06 -2.54 19.06
C LYS A 80 12.01 -1.90 19.96
N ASN A 81 11.22 -0.97 19.43
CA ASN A 81 10.17 -0.23 20.13
C ASN A 81 8.76 -0.75 19.78
N GLY A 82 8.65 -1.77 18.93
CA GLY A 82 7.36 -2.38 18.55
C GLY A 82 6.74 -1.81 17.27
N PHE A 83 7.39 -0.86 16.58
CA PHE A 83 6.85 -0.23 15.38
C PHE A 83 7.23 -1.00 14.12
N TYR A 84 6.26 -1.23 13.25
CA TYR A 84 6.46 -1.72 11.90
C TYR A 84 6.55 -0.52 10.96
N LYS A 85 7.63 -0.38 10.18
CA LYS A 85 7.67 0.64 9.14
C LYS A 85 6.77 0.21 7.99
N ALA A 86 5.97 1.14 7.47
CA ALA A 86 5.11 0.90 6.33
C ALA A 86 5.19 2.06 5.31
N SER A 87 4.85 1.75 4.08
CA SER A 87 4.56 2.73 3.03
C SER A 87 3.34 2.29 2.24
N ASP A 88 2.45 3.22 1.96
CA ASP A 88 1.23 2.96 1.21
C ASP A 88 1.15 3.88 -0.01
N LYS A 89 0.91 3.32 -1.19
CA LYS A 89 0.84 4.04 -2.45
C LYS A 89 -0.53 3.87 -3.08
N ILE A 90 -1.17 4.99 -3.39
CA ILE A 90 -2.48 4.99 -4.03
C ILE A 90 -2.32 4.63 -5.50
N VAL A 91 -2.99 3.56 -5.94
CA VAL A 91 -2.96 3.10 -7.33
C VAL A 91 -4.25 3.39 -8.08
N LYS A 92 -5.38 3.50 -7.37
CA LYS A 92 -6.65 3.97 -7.93
C LYS A 92 -7.41 4.76 -6.87
N ASP A 93 -8.19 5.73 -7.33
CA ASP A 93 -9.10 6.51 -6.51
C ASP A 93 -10.36 6.87 -7.33
N ASN A 94 -11.51 7.00 -6.66
CA ASN A 94 -12.79 7.32 -7.32
C ASN A 94 -13.06 8.84 -7.47
N GLY A 95 -12.14 9.70 -7.03
CA GLY A 95 -12.18 11.15 -7.12
C GLY A 95 -13.18 11.80 -6.17
N LYS A 96 -13.59 11.11 -5.10
CA LYS A 96 -14.52 11.63 -4.09
C LYS A 96 -13.76 12.11 -2.86
N LEU A 97 -14.49 12.82 -1.99
CA LEU A 97 -13.92 13.37 -0.77
C LEU A 97 -13.77 12.27 0.29
N ASP A 98 -12.60 12.25 0.91
CA ASP A 98 -12.26 11.47 2.10
C ASP A 98 -12.90 12.07 3.37
N CYS A 99 -12.67 11.44 4.52
CA CYS A 99 -13.11 11.96 5.82
C CYS A 99 -12.49 13.33 6.19
N SER A 100 -11.39 13.74 5.56
CA SER A 100 -10.77 15.05 5.76
C SER A 100 -11.31 16.13 4.80
N GLY A 101 -12.22 15.77 3.90
CA GLY A 101 -12.77 16.66 2.88
C GLY A 101 -11.82 16.91 1.71
N GLN A 102 -10.85 16.03 1.48
CA GLN A 102 -9.86 16.10 0.41
C GLN A 102 -10.08 15.02 -0.65
N VAL A 103 -9.64 15.27 -1.87
CA VAL A 103 -9.51 14.24 -2.90
C VAL A 103 -8.08 13.75 -2.87
N THR A 104 -7.86 12.45 -2.69
CA THR A 104 -6.50 11.92 -2.62
C THR A 104 -5.93 11.67 -4.02
N GLU A 105 -4.65 12.01 -4.19
CA GLU A 105 -3.98 11.93 -5.49
C GLU A 105 -3.47 10.51 -5.79
N VAL A 106 -3.82 9.98 -6.95
CA VAL A 106 -3.26 8.70 -7.45
C VAL A 106 -1.75 8.85 -7.67
N GLY A 107 -0.98 7.89 -7.18
CA GLY A 107 0.49 7.89 -7.19
C GLY A 107 1.11 8.47 -5.92
N ARG A 108 0.33 9.15 -5.06
CA ARG A 108 0.80 9.60 -3.75
C ARG A 108 1.24 8.40 -2.92
N THR A 109 2.41 8.53 -2.29
CA THR A 109 2.96 7.54 -1.37
C THR A 109 3.11 8.16 0.01
N VAL A 110 2.62 7.48 1.04
CA VAL A 110 2.69 7.93 2.43
C VAL A 110 3.47 6.91 3.25
N ALA A 111 4.46 7.36 3.99
CA ALA A 111 5.16 6.53 4.97
C ALA A 111 4.47 6.63 6.33
N SER A 112 4.39 5.50 7.05
CA SER A 112 3.82 5.44 8.38
C SER A 112 4.53 4.39 9.25
N PHE A 113 4.27 4.43 10.55
CA PHE A 113 4.78 3.49 11.53
C PHE A 113 3.60 2.87 12.29
N ILE A 114 3.41 1.57 12.13
CA ILE A 114 2.28 0.85 12.72
C ILE A 114 2.69 0.26 14.07
N LEU A 115 1.92 0.54 15.11
CA LEU A 115 2.10 -0.04 16.44
C LEU A 115 0.85 -0.86 16.79
N PHE A 116 0.99 -2.18 16.83
CA PHE A 116 -0.10 -3.07 17.22
C PHE A 116 -0.27 -3.10 18.75
N HIS A 117 -1.51 -3.06 19.21
CA HIS A 117 -1.85 -3.31 20.60
C HIS A 117 -1.70 -4.80 20.93
N GLN A 118 -1.35 -5.12 22.18
CA GLN A 118 -1.13 -6.50 22.66
C GLN A 118 -2.34 -7.42 22.50
N SER A 119 -3.55 -6.85 22.36
CA SER A 119 -4.77 -7.61 22.11
C SER A 119 -4.87 -8.19 20.69
N GLY A 120 -4.02 -7.77 19.75
CA GLY A 120 -4.05 -8.17 18.34
C GLY A 120 -5.24 -7.65 17.52
N ASN A 121 -6.14 -6.90 18.17
CA ASN A 121 -7.39 -6.41 17.57
C ASN A 121 -7.40 -4.89 17.36
N MET A 122 -6.28 -4.21 17.64
CA MET A 122 -6.15 -2.77 17.49
C MET A 122 -4.74 -2.38 17.06
N PHE A 123 -4.60 -1.28 16.32
CA PHE A 123 -3.31 -0.65 16.09
C PHE A 123 -3.41 0.88 16.03
N LEU A 124 -2.26 1.54 16.17
CA LEU A 124 -2.04 2.95 15.88
C LEU A 124 -1.18 3.10 14.64
N MET A 125 -1.45 4.12 13.83
CA MET A 125 -0.63 4.51 12.68
C MET A 125 0.02 5.86 12.96
N CYS A 126 1.34 5.91 13.03
CA CYS A 126 2.09 7.08 13.48
C CYS A 126 2.94 7.69 12.36
N LEU A 127 3.22 8.99 12.45
CA LEU A 127 4.08 9.70 11.48
C LEU A 127 5.56 9.35 11.64
N GLN A 128 5.96 8.92 12.83
CA GLN A 128 7.31 8.54 13.22
C GLN A 128 7.24 7.30 14.12
N ALA A 129 8.39 6.65 14.36
CA ALA A 129 8.50 5.55 15.34
C ALA A 129 8.44 6.06 16.80
N SER A 130 7.40 6.84 17.11
CA SER A 130 7.04 7.36 18.43
C SER A 130 5.52 7.51 18.51
N MET A 131 5.00 7.69 19.73
CA MET A 131 3.57 7.86 19.98
C MET A 131 3.11 9.34 19.95
N ASP A 132 3.99 10.27 19.57
CA ASP A 132 3.72 11.71 19.69
C ASP A 132 2.68 12.21 18.68
N ALA A 133 2.58 11.55 17.52
CA ALA A 133 1.66 11.88 16.46
C ALA A 133 1.16 10.61 15.77
N CYS A 134 0.02 10.11 16.25
CA CYS A 134 -0.62 8.90 15.74
C CYS A 134 -2.11 9.11 15.44
N LEU A 135 -2.56 8.41 14.41
CA LEU A 135 -3.96 8.18 14.08
C LEU A 135 -4.41 6.83 14.67
N GLY A 136 -5.62 6.80 15.22
CA GLY A 136 -6.24 5.57 15.70
C GLY A 136 -7.06 5.74 16.99
N PRO A 137 -7.49 4.63 17.59
CA PRO A 137 -7.17 3.26 17.18
C PRO A 137 -7.91 2.82 15.92
N PHE A 138 -7.21 2.08 15.07
CA PHE A 138 -7.83 1.20 14.09
C PHE A 138 -8.26 -0.07 14.82
N VAL A 139 -9.52 -0.47 14.70
CA VAL A 139 -10.09 -1.63 15.38
C VAL A 139 -10.43 -2.70 14.37
N ARG A 140 -10.04 -3.94 14.62
CA ARG A 140 -10.31 -5.08 13.74
C ARG A 140 -11.82 -5.31 13.59
N VAL A 141 -12.29 -5.42 12.36
CA VAL A 141 -13.67 -5.82 12.03
C VAL A 141 -13.70 -7.35 11.91
N ARG A 142 -14.37 -8.02 12.84
CA ARG A 142 -14.48 -9.49 12.85
C ARG A 142 -15.49 -9.96 11.82
N GLY A 143 -15.23 -11.13 11.22
CA GLY A 143 -16.16 -11.78 10.28
C GLY A 143 -16.06 -11.30 8.84
N GLU A 144 -15.16 -10.36 8.53
CA GLU A 144 -14.89 -9.88 7.17
C GLU A 144 -13.50 -10.26 6.65
N GLU A 145 -12.87 -11.25 7.28
CA GLU A 145 -11.57 -11.82 6.90
C GLU A 145 -11.76 -12.76 5.70
N THR A 146 -11.91 -12.19 4.50
CA THR A 146 -11.94 -12.96 3.24
C THR A 146 -10.89 -12.42 2.28
#